data_AF-A0A1S9IG17-F1
#
_entry.id   AF-A0A1S9IG17-F1
#
_cell.length_a   1.000
_cell.length_b   1.000
_cell.length_c   1.000
_cell.angle_alpha   90.00
_cell.angle_beta   90.00
_cell.angle_gamma   90.00
#
_symmetry.space_group_name_H-M   'P 1'
#
loop_
_entity.id
_entity.type
_entity.pdbx_description
1 polymer ?
#
loop_
_entity_poly.entity_id
_entity_poly.type
_entity_poly.pdbx_seq_one_letter_code
_entity_poly.pdbx_strand_id
1 'polypeptide(L)' 'MSKEQLLLKKIEEVRTLMNQLISEKSQLVDEELVLLSQKLDTLLNEYNKFLNKDH' A
#
# COMPACT_ATOMS: atom_id res chain seq x y z
N MET A 1 11.06 1.29 -16.42
CA MET A 1 9.79 0.94 -15.76
C MET A 1 8.80 2.07 -15.97
N SER A 2 7.55 1.77 -16.30
CA SER A 2 6.49 2.78 -16.41
C SER A 2 6.10 3.32 -15.03
N LYS A 3 5.41 4.47 -15.02
CA LYS A 3 4.86 5.05 -13.78
C LYS A 3 3.91 4.07 -13.08
N GLU A 4 3.09 3.38 -13.87
CA GLU A 4 2.18 2.32 -13.42
C GLU A 4 2.92 1.17 -12.72
N GLN A 5 3.96 0.62 -13.36
CA GLN A 5 4.77 -0.47 -12.80
C GLN A 5 5.44 -0.06 -11.49
N LEU A 6 5.94 1.18 -11.40
CA LEU A 6 6.53 1.69 -10.17
C LEU A 6 5.51 1.79 -9.04
N LEU A 7 4.28 2.21 -9.36
CA LEU A 7 3.22 2.34 -8.37
C LEU A 7 2.74 0.97 -7.87
N LEU A 8 2.54 0.01 -8.78
CA LEU A 8 2.22 -1.37 -8.44
C LEU A 8 3.30 -1.99 -7.55
N LYS A 9 4.58 -1.78 -7.88
CA LYS A 9 5.70 -2.26 -7.05
C LYS A 9 5.62 -1.71 -5.61
N LYS A 10 5.38 -0.40 -5.45
CA LYS A 10 5.25 0.23 -4.13
C LYS A 10 4.03 -0.29 -3.35
N ILE A 11 2.92 -0.56 -4.04
CA ILE A 11 1.73 -1.15 -3.42
C ILE A 11 2.05 -2.53 -2.86
N GLU A 12 2.71 -3.39 -3.64
CA GLU A 12 3.09 -4.74 -3.17
C GLU A 12 4.13 -4.71 -2.04
N GLU A 13 5.09 -3.79 -2.08
CA GLU A 13 6.06 -3.60 -0.99
C GLU A 13 5.35 -3.24 0.32
N VAL A 14 4.44 -2.26 0.30
CA VAL A 14 3.71 -1.85 1.51
C VAL A 14 2.78 -2.96 2.00
N ARG A 15 2.10 -3.67 1.09
CA ARG A 15 1.23 -4.80 1.43
C ARG A 15 2.02 -5.93 2.10
N THR A 16 3.20 -6.25 1.57
CA THR A 16 4.09 -7.27 2.14
C THR A 16 4.52 -6.89 3.56
N LEU A 17 4.95 -5.65 3.76
CA LEU A 17 5.34 -5.15 5.09
C LEU A 17 4.19 -5.17 6.08
N MET A 18 2.98 -4.77 5.65
CA MET A 18 1.78 -4.86 6.49
C MET A 18 1.49 -6.30 6.91
N ASN A 19 1.55 -7.25 5.98
CA ASN A 19 1.30 -8.65 6.27
C ASN A 19 2.34 -9.24 7.24
N GLN A 20 3.61 -8.84 7.10
CA GLN A 20 4.67 -9.20 8.05
C GLN A 20 4.36 -8.67 9.45
N LEU A 21 4.05 -7.38 9.58
CA LEU A 21 3.71 -6.77 10.87
C LEU A 21 2.44 -7.36 11.50
N ILE A 22 1.43 -7.69 10.70
CA ILE A 22 0.23 -8.40 11.15
C ILE A 22 0.59 -9.79 11.70
N SER A 23 1.54 -10.48 11.07
CA SER A 23 1.97 -11.81 11.52
C SER A 23 2.85 -11.77 12.78
N GLU A 24 3.57 -10.67 13.00
CA GLU A 24 4.48 -10.50 14.13
C GLU A 24 3.79 -9.88 15.36
N LYS A 25 2.80 -9.02 15.16
CA LYS A 25 2.10 -8.32 16.25
C LYS A 25 0.79 -9.01 16.62
N SER A 26 0.57 -9.19 17.93
CA SER A 26 -0.65 -9.79 18.46
C SER A 26 -1.87 -8.86 18.36
N GLN A 27 -1.67 -7.56 18.10
CA GLN A 27 -2.72 -6.56 18.03
C GLN A 27 -2.65 -5.76 16.72
N LEU A 28 -3.77 -5.71 16.01
CA LEU A 28 -3.91 -5.03 14.71
C LEU A 28 -4.05 -3.50 14.80
N VAL A 29 -3.99 -2.95 16.01
CA VAL A 29 -4.22 -1.50 16.28
C VAL A 29 -2.93 -0.77 16.62
N ASP A 30 -1.79 -1.43 16.37
CA ASP A 30 -0.48 -0.81 16.55
C ASP A 30 -0.30 0.38 15.58
N GLU A 31 0.25 1.48 16.10
CA GLU A 31 0.44 2.74 15.37
C GLU A 31 1.19 2.54 14.04
N GLU A 32 2.16 1.62 14.02
CA GLU A 32 2.93 1.30 12.82
C GLU A 32 2.07 0.65 11.74
N LEU A 33 1.17 -0.25 12.13
CA LEU A 33 0.25 -0.91 11.19
C LEU A 33 -0.79 0.08 10.67
N VAL A 34 -1.28 0.99 11.52
CA VAL A 34 -2.17 2.07 11.13
C VAL A 34 -1.50 2.97 10.09
N LEU A 35 -0.27 3.43 10.35
CA LEU A 35 0.48 4.27 9.41
C LEU A 35 0.72 3.57 8.06
N LEU A 36 1.07 2.29 8.08
CA LEU A 36 1.24 1.51 6.84
C LEU A 36 -0.07 1.34 6.08
N SER A 37 -1.19 1.12 6.77
CA SER A 37 -2.51 1.03 6.13
C SER A 37 -2.90 2.33 5.42
N GLN A 38 -2.65 3.48 6.03
CA GLN A 38 -2.90 4.80 5.42
C GLN A 38 -1.99 5.04 4.20
N LYS A 39 -0.74 4.59 4.27
CA LYS A 39 0.19 4.66 3.14
C LYS A 39 -0.27 3.78 1.98
N LEU A 40 -0.74 2.56 2.26
CA LEU A 40 -1.29 1.66 1.27
C LEU A 40 -2.53 2.28 0.59
N ASP A 41 -3.44 2.83 1.38
CA ASP A 41 -4.65 3.50 0.86
C ASP A 41 -4.31 4.67 -0.06
N THR A 42 -3.33 5.50 0.32
CA THR A 42 -2.85 6.61 -0.52
C THR A 42 -2.33 6.11 -1.88
N LEU A 43 -1.53 5.04 -1.89
CA LEU A 43 -0.98 4.45 -3.12
C LEU A 43 -2.07 3.83 -4.00
N LEU A 44 -3.03 3.12 -3.40
CA LEU A 44 -4.18 2.55 -4.13
C LEU A 44 -5.04 3.64 -4.75
N ASN A 45 -5.27 4.75 -4.04
CA ASN A 45 -5.98 5.91 -4.55
C ASN A 45 -5.22 6.59 -5.71
N GLU A 46 -3.89 6.69 -5.62
CA GLU A 46 -3.08 7.18 -6.74
C GLU A 46 -3.17 6.25 -7.96
N TYR A 47 -3.18 4.93 -7.74
CA TYR A 47 -3.31 3.93 -8.81
C TYR A 47 -4.65 4.03 -9.50
N ASN A 48 -5.72 4.11 -8.72
CA ASN A 48 -7.07 4.26 -9.23
C ASN A 48 -7.20 5.56 -10.03
N LYS A 49 -6.63 6.67 -9.56
CA LYS A 49 -6.57 7.93 -10.33
C LYS A 49 -5.75 7.82 -11.60
N PHE A 50 -4.68 7.02 -11.60
CA PHE A 50 -3.88 6.77 -12.80
C PHE A 50 -4.71 6.01 -13.84
N LEU A 51 -5.35 4.90 -13.46
CA LEU A 51 -6.22 4.12 -14.34
C LEU A 51 -7.41 4.93 -14.90
N ASN A 52 -8.01 5.78 -14.07
CA ASN A 52 -9.15 6.62 -14.48
C ASN A 52 -8.74 7.84 -15.31
N LYS A 53 -7.45 8.15 -15.45
CA LYS A 53 -6.95 9.22 -16.34
C LYS A 53 -6.62 8.72 -17.75
N ASP A 54 -6.50 7.41 -17.92
CA ASP A 54 -6.25 6.75 -19.20
C ASP A 54 -7.55 6.33 -19.91
N HIS A 55 -8.71 6.78 -19.42
CA HIS A 55 -10.05 6.59 -20.00
C HIS A 55 -10.63 7.86 -20.62
#